data_AF-A0A6S6TIU7-F1
#
_entry.id   AF-A0A6S6TIU7-F1
#
_cell.length_a   1.000
_cell.length_b   1.000
_cell.length_c   1.000
_cell.angle_alpha   90.00
_cell.angle_beta   90.00
_cell.angle_gamma   90.00
#
_symmetry.space_group_name_H-M   'P 1'
#
loop_
_entity.id
_entity.type
_entity.pdbx_description
1 polymer ?
#
loop_
_entity_poly.entity_id
_entity_poly.type
_entity_poly.pdbx_seq_one_letter_code
_entity_poly.pdbx_strand_id
1 'polypeptide(L)'
;MNKQQLAAKIWESANQMRSKIEANEYKDYILGFIFYKYLSDQLVQYAKAQGMSDSDIKALSEDDPDTVEYIQKALGYFIAYDNLFSTWLAKGSDFDVSDVRDALSAFDRLIHSNHKKLFDGIFDTLQTGLSKLGESAAK
;
A
#
# COMPACT_ATOMS: atom_id res chain seq x y z
N MET A 1 33.84 15.32 -10.44
CA MET A 1 32.98 14.15 -10.16
C MET A 1 32.87 13.33 -11.44
N ASN A 2 33.41 12.11 -11.44
CA ASN A 2 33.35 11.20 -12.59
C ASN A 2 32.10 10.28 -12.48
N LYS A 3 31.55 9.79 -13.60
CA LYS A 3 30.35 8.93 -13.65
C LYS A 3 30.44 7.71 -12.71
N GLN A 4 31.64 7.16 -12.53
CA GLN A 4 31.90 6.06 -11.59
C GLN A 4 31.73 6.45 -10.13
N GLN A 5 32.12 7.67 -9.74
CA GLN A 5 31.95 8.15 -8.36
C GLN A 5 30.48 8.43 -8.04
N LEU A 6 29.72 8.91 -9.04
CA LEU A 6 28.27 9.10 -8.91
C LEU A 6 27.55 7.74 -8.79
N ALA A 7 27.88 6.78 -9.65
CA ALA A 7 27.34 5.43 -9.59
C ALA A 7 27.69 4.74 -8.26
N ALA A 8 28.93 4.89 -7.78
CA ALA A 8 29.35 4.36 -6.49
C ALA A 8 28.54 4.97 -5.34
N LYS A 9 28.29 6.29 -5.36
CA LYS A 9 27.52 6.97 -4.32
C LYS A 9 26.03 6.59 -4.33
N ILE A 10 25.46 6.39 -5.53
CA ILE A 10 24.09 5.86 -5.69
C ILE A 10 24.01 4.42 -5.17
N TRP A 11 24.99 3.59 -5.54
CA TRP A 11 25.07 2.19 -5.11
C TRP A 11 25.27 2.07 -3.60
N GLU A 12 26.11 2.91 -3.02
CA GLU A 12 26.38 2.98 -1.58
C GLU A 12 25.15 3.43 -0.79
N SER A 13 24.43 4.44 -1.29
CA SER A 13 23.15 4.89 -0.69
C SER A 13 22.09 3.78 -0.74
N ALA A 14 21.99 3.07 -1.87
CA ALA A 14 21.09 1.92 -2.01
C ALA A 14 21.53 0.73 -1.13
N ASN A 15 22.85 0.52 -0.95
CA ASN A 15 23.39 -0.57 -0.13
C ASN A 15 23.25 -0.29 1.37
N GLN A 16 23.27 0.97 1.80
CA GLN A 16 22.91 1.35 3.17
C GLN A 16 21.44 1.03 3.48
N MET A 17 20.52 1.21 2.52
CA MET A 17 19.13 0.76 2.67
C MET A 17 19.01 -0.78 2.69
N ARG A 18 19.94 -1.50 2.04
CA ARG A 18 20.00 -2.97 1.98
C ARG A 18 20.49 -3.64 3.27
N SER A 19 21.18 -2.90 4.14
CA SER A 19 21.90 -3.46 5.30
C SER A 19 21.05 -4.26 6.30
N LYS A 20 19.71 -4.23 6.21
CA LYS A 20 18.79 -4.96 7.10
C LYS A 20 17.84 -5.93 6.38
N ILE A 21 17.93 -6.08 5.05
CA ILE A 21 16.97 -6.86 4.26
C ILE A 21 17.73 -7.74 3.27
N GLU A 22 17.53 -9.06 3.34
CA GLU A 22 18.05 -9.97 2.33
C GLU A 22 17.54 -9.56 0.93
N ALA A 23 18.39 -9.57 -0.10
CA ALA A 23 18.04 -9.00 -1.40
C ALA A 23 16.77 -9.60 -2.05
N ASN A 24 16.45 -10.85 -1.69
CA ASN A 24 15.23 -11.52 -2.12
C ASN A 24 13.98 -11.00 -1.37
N GLU A 25 14.10 -10.64 -0.10
CA GLU A 25 13.00 -10.11 0.72
C GLU A 25 12.57 -8.72 0.25
N TYR A 26 13.53 -7.87 -0.13
CA TYR A 26 13.22 -6.54 -0.67
C TYR A 26 12.36 -6.59 -1.95
N LYS A 27 12.63 -7.56 -2.83
CA LYS A 27 11.89 -7.74 -4.09
C LYS A 27 10.42 -8.04 -3.83
N ASP A 28 10.12 -8.91 -2.87
CA ASP A 28 8.74 -9.30 -2.60
C ASP A 28 7.97 -8.16 -1.90
N TYR A 29 8.65 -7.37 -1.07
CA TYR A 29 8.03 -6.22 -0.40
C TYR A 29 7.73 -5.09 -1.38
N ILE A 30 8.68 -4.74 -2.25
CA ILE A 30 8.47 -3.64 -3.20
C ILE A 30 7.36 -3.97 -4.21
N LEU A 31 7.21 -5.24 -4.61
CA LEU A 31 6.11 -5.67 -5.46
C LEU A 31 4.75 -5.53 -4.77
N GLY A 32 4.67 -5.89 -3.49
CA GLY A 32 3.46 -5.69 -2.68
C GLY A 32 3.07 -4.21 -2.60
N PHE A 33 4.03 -3.31 -2.34
CA PHE A 33 3.76 -1.87 -2.29
C PHE A 33 3.37 -1.28 -3.67
N ILE A 34 4.04 -1.69 -4.74
CA ILE A 34 3.68 -1.24 -6.10
C ILE A 34 2.26 -1.68 -6.45
N PHE A 35 1.90 -2.92 -6.10
CA PHE A 35 0.57 -3.43 -6.35
C PHE A 35 -0.48 -2.71 -5.49
N TYR A 36 -0.22 -2.48 -4.21
CA TYR A 36 -1.12 -1.72 -3.33
C TYR A 36 -1.34 -0.28 -3.86
N LYS A 37 -0.27 0.38 -4.32
CA LYS A 37 -0.37 1.68 -4.99
C LYS A 37 -1.26 1.60 -6.23
N TYR A 38 -1.08 0.58 -7.06
CA TYR A 38 -1.92 0.39 -8.24
C TYR A 38 -3.40 0.25 -7.87
N LEU A 39 -3.74 -0.55 -6.86
CA LEU A 39 -5.13 -0.69 -6.38
C LEU A 39 -5.69 0.62 -5.83
N SER A 40 -4.90 1.36 -5.05
CA SER A 40 -5.28 2.70 -4.55
C SER A 40 -5.59 3.66 -5.71
N ASP A 41 -4.72 3.70 -6.72
CA ASP A 41 -4.90 4.56 -7.89
C ASP A 41 -6.13 4.14 -8.71
N GLN A 42 -6.38 2.83 -8.86
CA GLN A 42 -7.57 2.32 -9.56
C GLN A 42 -8.86 2.72 -8.84
N LEU A 43 -8.90 2.63 -7.51
CA LEU A 43 -10.06 3.06 -6.73
C LEU A 43 -10.34 4.55 -6.92
N VAL A 44 -9.32 5.40 -6.79
CA VAL A 44 -9.46 6.84 -6.98
C VAL A 44 -9.90 7.17 -8.41
N GLN A 45 -9.32 6.52 -9.42
CA GLN A 45 -9.71 6.71 -10.82
C GLN A 45 -11.16 6.30 -11.05
N TYR A 46 -11.58 5.16 -10.50
CA TYR A 46 -12.96 4.69 -10.59
C TYR A 46 -13.93 5.67 -9.92
N ALA A 47 -13.64 6.09 -8.69
CA ALA A 47 -14.46 7.07 -7.96
C ALA A 47 -14.63 8.37 -8.76
N LYS A 48 -13.55 8.92 -9.32
CA LYS A 48 -13.59 10.10 -10.19
C LYS A 48 -14.41 9.86 -11.46
N ALA A 49 -14.31 8.68 -12.06
CA ALA A 49 -15.09 8.31 -13.24
C ALA A 49 -16.60 8.21 -12.94
N GLN A 50 -16.98 7.88 -11.69
CA GLN A 50 -18.37 7.93 -11.22
C GLN A 50 -18.83 9.34 -10.81
N GLY A 51 -17.98 10.36 -11.00
CA GLY A 51 -18.31 11.75 -10.72
C GLY A 51 -18.07 12.20 -9.28
N MET A 52 -17.40 11.39 -8.45
CA MET A 52 -17.01 11.80 -7.10
C MET A 52 -15.99 12.95 -7.16
N SER A 53 -16.25 14.00 -6.38
CA SER A 53 -15.32 15.11 -6.20
C SER A 53 -14.14 14.72 -5.31
N ASP A 54 -13.09 15.55 -5.29
CA ASP A 54 -11.96 15.32 -4.39
C ASP A 54 -12.37 15.37 -2.90
N SER A 55 -13.43 16.11 -2.54
CA SER A 55 -13.99 16.08 -1.17
C SER A 55 -14.71 14.78 -0.87
N ASP A 56 -15.43 14.21 -1.84
CA ASP A 56 -16.12 12.94 -1.64
C ASP A 56 -15.10 11.80 -1.48
N ILE A 57 -14.01 11.84 -2.25
CA ILE A 57 -12.90 10.88 -2.13
C ILE A 57 -12.25 10.96 -0.74
N LYS A 58 -12.10 12.16 -0.19
CA LYS A 58 -11.61 12.38 1.18
C LYS A 58 -12.56 11.85 2.26
N ALA A 59 -13.84 11.70 1.93
CA ALA A 59 -14.85 11.18 2.84
C ALA A 59 -15.02 9.65 2.74
N LEU A 60 -14.32 8.97 1.81
CA LEU A 60 -14.38 7.52 1.67
C LEU A 60 -13.92 6.84 2.97
N SER A 61 -14.84 6.16 3.63
CA SER A 61 -14.61 5.46 4.89
C SER A 61 -15.44 4.19 4.96
N GLU A 62 -15.10 3.30 5.89
CA GLU A 62 -15.86 2.06 6.13
C GLU A 62 -17.24 2.33 6.77
N ASP A 63 -17.47 3.55 7.27
CA ASP A 63 -18.72 3.95 7.93
C ASP A 63 -19.87 4.22 6.95
N ASP A 64 -19.59 4.25 5.65
CA ASP A 64 -20.58 4.34 4.56
C ASP A 64 -20.69 2.99 3.82
N PRO A 65 -21.49 2.04 4.33
CA PRO A 65 -21.57 0.69 3.76
C PRO A 65 -22.13 0.68 2.34
N ASP A 66 -22.97 1.65 1.96
CA ASP A 66 -23.56 1.73 0.63
C ASP A 66 -22.49 2.07 -0.41
N THR A 67 -21.64 3.07 -0.11
CA THR A 67 -20.50 3.43 -0.98
C THR A 67 -19.46 2.32 -1.03
N VAL A 68 -19.17 1.68 0.12
CA VAL A 68 -18.26 0.53 0.20
C VAL A 68 -18.74 -0.59 -0.73
N GLU A 69 -19.99 -1.02 -0.60
CA GLU A 69 -20.54 -2.12 -1.40
C GLU A 69 -20.57 -1.76 -2.90
N TYR A 70 -20.91 -0.51 -3.22
CA TYR A 70 -20.92 -0.01 -4.60
C TYR A 70 -19.55 -0.13 -5.28
N ILE A 71 -18.49 0.34 -4.62
CA ILE A 71 -17.12 0.26 -5.15
C ILE A 71 -16.63 -1.20 -5.18
N GLN A 72 -16.91 -1.98 -4.13
CA GLN A 72 -16.56 -3.40 -4.06
C GLN A 72 -17.16 -4.22 -5.19
N LYS A 73 -18.42 -3.95 -5.59
CA LYS A 73 -19.05 -4.64 -6.72
C LYS A 73 -18.34 -4.38 -8.04
N ALA A 74 -17.75 -3.19 -8.21
CA ALA A 74 -17.06 -2.80 -9.43
C ALA A 74 -15.59 -3.25 -9.46
N LEU A 75 -14.86 -3.07 -8.36
CA LEU A 75 -13.41 -3.30 -8.31
C LEU A 75 -13.01 -4.61 -7.61
N GLY A 76 -13.94 -5.19 -6.84
CA GLY A 76 -13.69 -6.39 -6.05
C GLY A 76 -13.09 -6.14 -4.67
N TYR A 77 -12.80 -4.89 -4.32
CA TYR A 77 -12.25 -4.47 -3.03
C TYR A 77 -12.64 -3.03 -2.73
N PHE A 78 -12.38 -2.58 -1.51
CA PHE A 78 -12.46 -1.18 -1.12
C PHE A 78 -11.25 -0.78 -0.27
N ILE A 79 -10.80 0.46 -0.44
CA ILE A 79 -9.73 1.08 0.34
C ILE A 79 -10.25 2.43 0.82
N ALA A 80 -10.38 2.59 2.15
CA ALA A 80 -10.77 3.85 2.77
C ALA A 80 -9.72 4.95 2.50
N TYR A 81 -10.13 6.22 2.57
CA TYR A 81 -9.25 7.35 2.29
C TYR A 81 -7.97 7.32 3.11
N ASP A 82 -8.07 7.03 4.41
CA ASP A 82 -6.92 6.96 5.34
C ASP A 82 -5.92 5.87 4.97
N ASN A 83 -6.38 4.84 4.24
CA ASN A 83 -5.59 3.71 3.80
C ASN A 83 -5.09 3.87 2.35
N LEU A 84 -5.45 4.94 1.64
CA LEU A 84 -4.92 5.17 0.29
C LEU A 84 -3.43 5.46 0.32
N PHE A 85 -2.72 4.96 -0.70
CA PHE A 85 -1.30 5.23 -0.87
C PHE A 85 -0.98 6.73 -0.92
N SER A 86 -1.84 7.55 -1.53
CA SER A 86 -1.68 9.01 -1.56
C SER A 86 -1.80 9.65 -0.17
N THR A 87 -2.62 9.09 0.71
CA THR A 87 -2.77 9.57 2.09
C THR A 87 -1.55 9.25 2.92
N TRP A 88 -0.95 8.08 2.74
CA TRP A 88 0.35 7.76 3.35
C TRP A 88 1.45 8.74 2.92
N LEU A 89 1.52 9.06 1.63
CA LEU A 89 2.47 10.06 1.14
C LEU A 89 2.23 11.44 1.76
N ALA A 90 0.98 11.81 1.99
CA ALA A 90 0.62 13.07 2.63
C ALA A 90 0.99 13.12 4.12
N LYS A 91 1.00 11.98 4.83
CA LYS A 91 1.46 11.88 6.23
C LYS A 91 2.95 12.18 6.38
N GLY A 92 3.77 11.92 5.37
CA GLY A 92 5.19 12.27 5.38
C GLY A 92 5.94 11.62 6.55
N SER A 93 6.42 12.42 7.50
CA SER A 93 7.13 11.95 8.70
C SER A 93 6.23 11.22 9.71
N ASP A 94 4.93 11.45 9.65
CA ASP A 94 3.96 10.85 10.57
C ASP A 94 3.47 9.47 10.10
N PHE A 95 3.98 9.00 8.95
CA PHE A 95 3.69 7.68 8.42
C PHE A 95 4.45 6.59 9.19
N ASP A 96 3.73 5.56 9.62
CA ASP A 96 4.28 4.42 10.35
C ASP A 96 3.96 3.08 9.69
N VAL A 97 4.74 2.06 10.03
CA VAL A 97 4.49 0.67 9.60
C VAL A 97 3.10 0.18 10.07
N SER A 98 2.57 0.69 11.19
CA SER A 98 1.22 0.39 11.64
C SER A 98 0.16 0.81 10.61
N ASP A 99 0.33 1.95 9.93
CA ASP A 99 -0.60 2.40 8.89
C ASP A 99 -0.73 1.35 7.77
N VAL A 100 0.40 0.75 7.37
CA VAL A 100 0.41 -0.29 6.36
C VAL A 100 -0.26 -1.56 6.88
N ARG A 101 0.02 -1.97 8.12
CA ARG A 101 -0.60 -3.17 8.71
C ARG A 101 -2.11 -3.03 8.81
N ASP A 102 -2.58 -1.89 9.28
CA ASP A 102 -4.01 -1.58 9.42
C ASP A 102 -4.69 -1.59 8.05
N ALA A 103 -4.06 -0.99 7.05
CA ALA A 103 -4.58 -0.94 5.70
C ALA A 103 -4.60 -2.30 4.99
N LEU A 104 -3.59 -3.14 5.18
CA LEU A 104 -3.59 -4.51 4.63
C LEU A 104 -4.65 -5.38 5.31
N SER A 105 -4.81 -5.24 6.63
CA SER A 105 -5.88 -5.93 7.37
C SER A 105 -7.28 -5.46 6.94
N ALA A 106 -7.46 -4.15 6.73
CA ALA A 106 -8.68 -3.59 6.19
C ALA A 106 -8.95 -4.10 4.77
N PHE A 107 -7.92 -4.14 3.92
CA PHE A 107 -8.04 -4.65 2.56
C PHE A 107 -8.57 -6.08 2.55
N ASP A 108 -7.98 -7.00 3.32
CA ASP A 108 -8.43 -8.41 3.37
C ASP A 108 -9.89 -8.55 3.84
N ARG A 109 -10.31 -7.72 4.81
CA ARG A 109 -11.71 -7.68 5.29
C ARG A 109 -12.67 -7.13 4.23
N LEU A 110 -12.21 -6.20 3.41
CA LEU A 110 -13.01 -5.42 2.45
C LEU A 110 -12.91 -5.97 1.02
N ILE A 111 -12.48 -7.22 0.84
CA ILE A 111 -12.59 -7.93 -0.44
C ILE A 111 -14.05 -8.34 -0.66
N HIS A 112 -14.57 -8.05 -1.84
CA HIS A 112 -15.89 -8.52 -2.26
C HIS A 112 -15.88 -10.05 -2.46
N SER A 113 -16.95 -10.72 -2.04
CA SER A 113 -17.09 -12.19 -2.12
C SER A 113 -16.76 -12.78 -3.49
N ASN A 114 -17.22 -12.15 -4.56
CA ASN A 114 -16.96 -12.56 -5.95
C ASN A 114 -15.48 -12.49 -6.38
N HIS A 115 -14.67 -11.68 -5.71
CA HIS A 115 -13.25 -11.47 -6.03
C HIS A 115 -12.31 -12.08 -5.00
N LYS A 116 -12.85 -12.79 -4.00
CA LYS A 116 -12.05 -13.41 -2.94
C LYS A 116 -10.94 -14.30 -3.50
N LYS A 117 -11.24 -15.17 -4.48
CA LYS A 117 -10.22 -16.04 -5.10
C LYS A 117 -9.05 -15.30 -5.75
N LEU A 118 -9.23 -14.03 -6.13
CA LEU A 118 -8.21 -13.23 -6.80
C LEU A 118 -7.33 -12.48 -5.78
N PHE A 119 -7.91 -11.98 -4.70
CA PHE A 119 -7.25 -11.06 -3.78
C PHE A 119 -6.93 -11.66 -2.40
N ASP A 120 -7.57 -12.74 -2.00
CA ASP A 120 -7.36 -13.38 -0.70
C ASP A 120 -5.89 -13.81 -0.55
N GLY A 121 -5.23 -13.31 0.50
CA GLY A 121 -3.82 -13.58 0.81
C GLY A 121 -2.81 -12.90 -0.13
N ILE A 122 -3.24 -11.98 -1.00
CA ILE A 122 -2.33 -11.34 -1.99
C ILE A 122 -1.22 -10.52 -1.33
N PHE A 123 -1.42 -10.08 -0.09
CA PHE A 123 -0.48 -9.28 0.68
C PHE A 123 0.19 -10.04 1.85
N ASP A 124 -0.01 -11.36 1.97
CA ASP A 124 0.56 -12.17 3.08
C ASP A 124 2.08 -12.05 3.17
N THR A 125 2.75 -12.09 2.01
CA THR A 125 4.22 -11.94 1.92
C THR A 125 4.66 -10.57 2.41
N LEU A 126 3.90 -9.51 2.09
CA LEU A 126 4.20 -8.15 2.55
C LEU A 126 3.94 -8.02 4.06
N GLN A 127 2.82 -8.53 4.59
CA GLN A 127 2.53 -8.55 6.03
C GLN A 127 3.62 -9.27 6.83
N THR A 128 4.04 -10.45 6.35
CA THR A 128 5.12 -11.23 6.96
C THR A 128 6.43 -10.44 6.97
N GLY A 129 6.73 -9.75 5.86
CA GLY A 129 7.89 -8.89 5.75
C GLY A 129 7.91 -7.72 6.72
N LEU A 130 6.79 -7.00 6.83
CA LEU A 130 6.65 -5.86 7.73
C LEU A 130 6.81 -6.28 9.20
N SER A 131 6.42 -7.50 9.56
CA SER A 131 6.62 -8.05 10.90
C SER A 131 8.11 -8.19 11.24
N LYS A 132 8.91 -8.74 10.31
CA LYS A 132 10.37 -8.86 10.46
C LYS A 132 11.08 -7.50 10.51
N LEU A 133 10.63 -6.54 9.71
CA LEU A 133 11.19 -5.18 9.68
C LEU A 133 10.98 -4.44 11.02
N GLY A 134 9.79 -4.57 11.61
CA GLY A 134 9.47 -3.96 12.90
C GLY A 134 10.30 -4.52 14.05
N GLU A 135 10.48 -5.85 14.11
CA GLU A 135 11.33 -6.49 15.13
C GLU A 135 12.81 -6.09 15.01
N SER A 136 13.28 -5.84 13.78
CA SER A 136 14.67 -5.46 13.48
C SER A 136 14.97 -3.97 13.69
N ALA A 137 13.92 -3.15 13.82
CA ALA A 137 14.03 -1.71 14.10
C ALA A 137 14.01 -1.40 15.61
N ALA A 138 13.44 -2.29 16.42
CA ALA A 138 13.36 -2.17 17.88
C ALA A 138 14.65 -2.58 18.62
N LYS A 139 15.76 -2.82 17.91
CA LYS A 139 17.10 -3.09 18.44
C LYS A 139 18.12 -2.09 17.95
#